data_AF-A0AAW1HVG7-F1
#
_entry.id   AF-A0AAW1HVG7-F1
#
_cell.length_a   1.000
_cell.length_b   1.000
_cell.length_c   1.000
_cell.angle_alpha   90.00
_cell.angle_beta   90.00
_cell.angle_gamma   90.00
#
_symmetry.space_group_name_H-M   'P 1'
#
loop_
_entity.id
_entity.type
_entity.pdbx_description
1 polymer ?
#
loop_
_entity_poly.entity_id
_entity_poly.type
_entity_poly.pdbx_seq_one_letter_code
_entity_poly.pdbx_strand_id
1 'polypeptide(L)'
;MGALKDRYVILKGKQGISEIDMSGMPTGNTPFDTSMDSVDELVDIETEYKRLYYENESLIRRARKYIGELPDRIGSILELHYINNLDAYEVANCLGTTDDIIIEELGEHWKYN
;
A
#
# COMPACT_ATOMS: atom_id res chain seq x y z
N MET A 1 -5.61 5.20 -0.10
CA MET A 1 -5.45 3.83 -0.63
C MET A 1 -6.77 3.08 -0.78
N GLY A 2 -7.65 3.01 0.23
CA GLY A 2 -8.95 2.31 0.12
C GLY A 2 -9.83 2.79 -1.04
N ALA A 3 -10.05 4.11 -1.15
CA ALA A 3 -10.91 4.67 -2.19
C ALA A 3 -10.46 4.42 -3.64
N LEU A 4 -9.16 4.30 -3.91
CA LEU A 4 -8.62 3.96 -5.24
C LEU A 4 -8.79 2.48 -5.55
N LYS A 5 -8.56 1.61 -4.54
CA LYS A 5 -8.80 0.18 -4.64
C LYS A 5 -10.27 -0.12 -4.89
N ASP A 6 -11.17 0.57 -4.19
CA ASP A 6 -12.62 0.39 -4.34
C ASP A 6 -13.09 0.83 -5.75
N ARG A 7 -12.59 1.96 -6.27
CA ARG A 7 -12.89 2.40 -7.65
C ARG A 7 -12.35 1.44 -8.71
N TYR A 8 -11.12 0.95 -8.56
CA TYR A 8 -10.54 -0.04 -9.46
C TYR A 8 -11.33 -1.35 -9.45
N VAL A 9 -11.76 -1.83 -8.28
CA VAL A 9 -12.58 -3.04 -8.14
C VAL A 9 -13.96 -2.86 -8.76
N ILE A 10 -14.59 -1.68 -8.64
CA ILE A 10 -15.86 -1.37 -9.31
C ILE A 10 -15.69 -1.40 -10.84
N LEU A 11 -14.63 -0.78 -11.37
CA LEU A 11 -14.34 -0.76 -12.81
C LEU A 11 -14.00 -2.15 -13.36
N LYS A 12 -13.20 -2.93 -12.62
CA LYS A 12 -12.86 -4.33 -12.98
C LYS A 12 -14.02 -5.30 -12.80
N GLY A 13 -14.83 -5.14 -11.76
CA GLY A 13 -16.04 -5.94 -11.52
C GLY A 13 -17.09 -5.73 -12.62
N LYS A 14 -17.14 -4.53 -13.22
CA LYS A 14 -17.91 -4.30 -14.46
C LYS A 14 -17.29 -4.98 -15.70
N GLN A 15 -15.98 -5.26 -15.71
CA GLN A 15 -15.26 -5.88 -16.83
C GLN A 15 -15.16 -7.42 -16.76
N GLY A 16 -15.55 -8.06 -15.65
CA GLY A 16 -15.40 -9.51 -15.53
C GLY A 16 -16.28 -10.12 -14.45
N ILE A 17 -17.44 -10.63 -14.86
CA ILE A 17 -17.89 -12.04 -14.75
C ILE A 17 -19.06 -12.15 -15.72
N SER A 18 -18.80 -12.63 -16.93
CA SER A 18 -19.85 -13.34 -17.68
C SER A 18 -19.96 -14.70 -17.00
N GLU A 19 -21.03 -14.90 -16.25
CA GLU A 19 -21.52 -16.26 -16.03
C GLU A 19 -21.83 -16.80 -17.43
N ILE A 20 -20.95 -17.68 -17.93
CA ILE A 20 -21.24 -18.47 -19.11
C ILE A 20 -22.26 -19.51 -18.64
N ASP A 21 -23.53 -19.12 -18.71
CA ASP A 21 -24.64 -20.05 -18.52
C ASP A 21 -24.69 -20.98 -19.74
N MET A 22 -24.45 -22.28 -19.51
CA MET A 22 -24.39 -23.33 -20.53
C MET A 22 -25.78 -23.69 -21.11
N SER A 23 -26.62 -22.71 -21.43
CA SER A 23 -27.99 -22.93 -21.89
C SER A 23 -28.24 -22.61 -23.38
N GLY A 24 -27.22 -22.12 -24.11
CA GLY A 24 -27.28 -22.06 -25.58
C GLY A 24 -28.28 -21.05 -26.17
N MET A 25 -28.77 -20.08 -25.40
CA MET A 25 -29.54 -18.93 -25.90
C MET A 25 -28.80 -17.61 -25.63
N PRO A 26 -28.60 -16.74 -26.64
CA PRO A 26 -28.02 -15.43 -26.42
C PRO A 26 -29.09 -14.49 -25.84
N THR A 27 -29.14 -14.37 -24.52
CA THR A 27 -29.87 -13.28 -23.85
C THR A 27 -28.95 -12.07 -23.72
N GLY A 28 -28.99 -11.20 -24.73
CA GLY A 28 -28.27 -9.93 -24.72
C GLY A 28 -28.85 -8.94 -23.68
N ASN A 29 -27.98 -8.43 -22.82
CA ASN A 29 -27.71 -6.99 -22.60
C ASN A 29 -27.14 -6.76 -21.19
N THR A 30 -25.85 -7.01 -21.02
CA THR A 30 -25.03 -6.07 -20.24
C THR A 30 -24.35 -5.17 -21.26
N PRO A 31 -24.57 -3.83 -21.23
CA PRO A 31 -23.78 -2.96 -22.06
C PRO A 31 -22.36 -3.05 -21.50
N PHE A 32 -21.45 -3.64 -22.28
CA PHE A 32 -20.03 -3.36 -22.10
C PHE A 32 -19.90 -1.85 -22.31
N ASP A 33 -19.82 -1.10 -21.21
CA ASP A 33 -19.59 0.34 -21.26
C ASP A 33 -18.09 0.55 -21.53
N THR A 34 -17.66 0.18 -22.73
CA THR A 34 -16.38 0.53 -23.35
C THR A 34 -16.48 1.91 -23.98
N SER A 35 -17.16 2.85 -23.32
CA SER A 35 -17.06 4.27 -23.66
C SER A 35 -15.61 4.73 -23.43
N MET A 36 -15.12 5.66 -24.26
CA MET A 36 -13.78 6.25 -24.06
C MET A 36 -13.61 6.77 -22.64
N ASP A 37 -14.68 7.31 -22.04
CA ASP A 37 -14.69 7.83 -20.67
C ASP A 37 -14.27 6.79 -19.62
N SER A 38 -14.67 5.52 -19.77
CA SER A 38 -14.29 4.46 -18.81
C SER A 38 -12.84 3.99 -18.98
N VAL A 39 -12.29 4.13 -20.20
CA VAL A 39 -10.88 3.87 -20.51
C VAL A 39 -10.01 5.02 -19.99
N ASP A 40 -10.44 6.27 -20.17
CA ASP A 40 -9.73 7.46 -19.69
C ASP A 40 -9.67 7.48 -18.16
N GLU A 41 -10.76 7.13 -17.46
CA GLU A 41 -10.76 6.98 -16.00
C GLU A 41 -9.78 5.91 -15.49
N LEU A 42 -9.64 4.79 -16.23
CA LEU A 42 -8.66 3.76 -15.88
C LEU A 42 -7.23 4.25 -16.07
N VAL A 43 -6.96 4.97 -17.16
CA VAL A 43 -5.64 5.57 -17.45
C VAL A 43 -5.28 6.63 -16.39
N ASP A 44 -6.25 7.44 -15.96
CA ASP A 44 -6.06 8.42 -14.90
C ASP A 44 -5.74 7.75 -13.55
N ILE A 45 -6.46 6.69 -13.20
CA ILE A 45 -6.19 5.90 -11.98
C ILE A 45 -4.79 5.28 -12.03
N GLU A 46 -4.40 4.69 -13.15
CA GLU A 46 -3.06 4.12 -13.31
C GLU A 46 -1.96 5.19 -13.21
N THR A 47 -2.20 6.36 -13.78
CA THR A 47 -1.26 7.49 -13.74
C THR A 47 -1.09 7.99 -12.31
N GLU A 48 -2.19 8.15 -11.57
CA GLU A 48 -2.14 8.56 -10.17
C GLU A 48 -1.51 7.49 -9.28
N TYR A 49 -1.79 6.20 -9.53
CA TYR A 49 -1.13 5.10 -8.84
C TYR A 49 0.39 5.14 -9.06
N LYS A 50 0.85 5.30 -10.31
CA LYS A 50 2.28 5.41 -10.62
C LYS A 50 2.90 6.62 -9.91
N ARG A 51 2.23 7.77 -9.91
CA ARG A 51 2.70 8.97 -9.19
C ARG A 51 2.87 8.69 -7.70
N LEU A 52 1.84 8.16 -7.04
CA LEU A 52 1.88 7.83 -5.62
C LEU A 52 2.95 6.77 -5.30
N TYR A 53 3.14 5.80 -6.19
CA TYR A 53 4.19 4.80 -6.07
C TYR A 53 5.59 5.44 -6.09
N TYR A 54 5.86 6.33 -7.05
CA TYR A 54 7.14 7.03 -7.12
C TYR A 54 7.37 7.98 -5.95
N GLU A 55 6.31 8.64 -5.47
CA GLU A 55 6.38 9.48 -4.28
C GLU A 55 6.71 8.66 -3.03
N ASN A 56 6.05 7.51 -2.84
CA ASN A 56 6.33 6.58 -1.76
C ASN A 56 7.77 6.06 -1.83
N GLU A 57 8.23 5.64 -3.01
CA GLU A 57 9.63 5.25 -3.25
C GLU A 57 10.63 6.35 -2.85
N SER A 58 10.33 7.62 -3.19
CA SER A 58 11.15 8.76 -2.79
C SER A 58 11.18 8.97 -1.27
N LEU A 59 10.04 8.78 -0.60
CA LEU A 59 9.92 8.88 0.85
C LEU A 59 10.69 7.75 1.54
N ILE A 60 10.54 6.50 1.08
CA ILE A 60 11.28 5.34 1.61
C ILE A 60 12.79 5.55 1.46
N ARG A 61 13.27 6.05 0.31
CA ARG A 61 14.71 6.34 0.15
C ARG A 61 15.20 7.41 1.10
N ARG A 62 14.41 8.47 1.32
CA ARG A 62 14.75 9.53 2.28
C ARG A 62 14.76 8.99 3.71
N ALA A 63 13.78 8.18 4.09
CA ALA A 63 13.72 7.53 5.40
C ALA A 63 14.92 6.60 5.61
N ARG A 64 15.27 5.76 4.64
CA ARG A 64 16.46 4.89 4.70
C ARG A 64 17.75 5.67 4.84
N LYS A 65 17.88 6.82 4.17
CA LYS A 65 19.03 7.70 4.32
C LYS A 65 19.13 8.24 5.75
N TYR A 66 18.03 8.75 6.30
CA TYR A 66 17.97 9.22 7.68
C TYR A 66 18.32 8.11 8.68
N ILE A 67 17.74 6.92 8.51
CA ILE A 67 18.01 5.76 9.36
C ILE A 67 19.49 5.37 9.34
N GLY A 68 20.14 5.44 8.18
CA GLY A 68 21.58 5.14 8.05
C GLY A 68 22.51 6.14 8.75
N GLU A 69 22.01 7.28 9.19
CA GLU A 69 22.77 8.27 9.97
C GLU A 69 22.63 8.05 11.49
N LEU A 70 21.74 7.15 11.91
CA LEU A 70 21.45 6.85 13.32
C LEU A 70 22.24 5.64 13.85
N PRO A 71 22.33 5.47 15.18
CA PRO A 71 22.89 4.26 15.79
C PRO A 71 22.15 2.99 15.35
N ASP A 72 22.89 1.88 15.18
CA ASP A 72 22.39 0.61 14.63
C ASP A 72 21.09 0.10 15.28
N ARG A 73 20.93 0.25 16.59
CA ARG A 73 19.74 -0.24 17.32
C ARG A 73 18.48 0.54 16.96
N ILE A 74 18.49 1.86 17.16
CA ILE A 74 17.32 2.69 16.86
C ILE A 74 17.05 2.72 15.35
N GLY A 75 18.10 2.67 14.52
CA GLY A 75 17.96 2.54 13.07
C GLY A 75 17.21 1.27 12.67
N SER A 76 17.57 0.13 13.27
CA SER A 76 16.87 -1.14 13.04
C SER A 76 15.41 -1.10 13.49
N ILE A 77 15.13 -0.48 14.64
CA ILE A 77 13.76 -0.31 15.14
C ILE A 77 12.93 0.54 14.17
N LEU A 78 13.47 1.67 13.71
CA LEU A 78 12.77 2.57 12.79
C LEU A 78 12.55 1.92 11.42
N GLU A 79 13.52 1.15 10.91
CA GLU A 79 13.36 0.42 9.66
C GLU A 79 12.25 -0.65 9.77
N LEU A 80 12.31 -1.49 10.80
CA LEU A 80 11.33 -2.56 10.99
C LEU A 80 9.92 -1.99 11.23
N HIS A 81 9.80 -0.95 12.06
CA HIS A 81 8.50 -0.38 12.40
C HIS A 81 7.89 0.45 11.27
N TYR A 82 8.65 1.39 10.68
CA TYR A 82 8.09 2.37 9.74
C TYR A 82 8.27 2.01 8.26
N ILE A 83 9.30 1.25 7.89
CA ILE A 83 9.50 0.83 6.49
C ILE A 83 8.85 -0.53 6.25
N ASN A 84 9.04 -1.48 7.17
CA ASN A 84 8.49 -2.83 7.01
C ASN A 84 7.08 -2.96 7.61
N ASN A 85 6.57 -1.91 8.27
CA ASN A 85 5.24 -1.85 8.84
C ASN A 85 4.96 -3.00 9.84
N LEU A 86 5.97 -3.35 10.64
CA LEU A 86 5.83 -4.30 11.74
C LEU A 86 5.32 -3.60 12.99
N ASP A 87 4.49 -4.27 13.77
CA ASP A 87 4.08 -3.74 15.07
C ASP A 87 5.21 -3.82 16.11
N ALA A 88 5.05 -3.12 17.25
CA ALA A 88 6.09 -3.08 18.29
C ALA A 88 6.44 -4.48 18.84
N TYR A 89 5.47 -5.39 18.86
CA TYR A 89 5.64 -6.77 19.33
C TYR A 89 6.46 -7.60 18.34
N GLU A 90 6.19 -7.49 17.04
CA GLU A 90 6.94 -8.11 15.95
C GLU A 90 8.38 -7.58 15.91
N VAL A 91 8.57 -6.26 16.05
CA VAL A 91 9.90 -5.63 16.14
C VAL A 91 10.66 -6.17 17.36
N ALA A 92 10.01 -6.24 18.52
CA ALA A 92 10.61 -6.78 19.74
C ALA A 92 11.06 -8.23 19.57
N ASN A 93 10.24 -9.07 18.93
CA ASN A 93 10.58 -10.46 18.59
C ASN A 93 11.80 -10.54 17.65
N CYS A 94 11.89 -9.68 16.63
CA CYS A 94 13.03 -9.63 15.73
C CYS A 94 14.34 -9.24 16.44
N LEU A 95 14.25 -8.37 17.44
CA LEU A 95 15.41 -7.83 18.17
C LEU A 95 15.70 -8.57 19.48
N GLY A 96 14.90 -9.57 19.84
CA GLY A 96 15.06 -10.36 21.07
C GLY A 96 14.86 -9.54 22.35
N THR A 97 13.87 -8.63 22.34
CA THR A 97 13.56 -7.73 23.46
C THR A 97 12.06 -7.70 23.75
N THR A 98 11.60 -6.80 24.63
CA THR A 98 10.17 -6.60 24.93
C THR A 98 9.64 -5.39 24.17
N ASP A 99 8.34 -5.42 23.85
CA ASP A 99 7.62 -4.33 23.17
C ASP A 99 7.64 -3.04 23.97
N ASP A 100 7.57 -3.11 25.30
CA ASP A 100 7.74 -1.95 26.20
C ASP A 100 9.04 -1.17 25.93
N ILE A 101 10.15 -1.88 25.73
CA ILE A 101 11.46 -1.26 25.45
C ILE A 101 11.46 -0.60 24.06
N ILE A 102 10.83 -1.24 23.07
CA ILE A 102 10.69 -0.66 21.73
C ILE A 102 9.89 0.65 21.78
N ILE A 103 8.79 0.68 22.53
CA ILE A 103 7.94 1.87 22.69
C ILE A 103 8.70 2.98 23.42
N GLU A 104 9.47 2.65 24.46
CA GLU A 104 10.29 3.60 25.20
C GLU A 104 11.38 4.22 24.30
N GLU A 105 12.14 3.39 23.58
CA GLU A 105 13.22 3.84 22.68
C GLU A 105 12.68 4.71 21.54
N LEU A 106 11.54 4.35 20.94
CA LEU A 106 10.85 5.19 19.96
C LEU A 106 10.39 6.52 20.59
N GLY A 107 9.84 6.47 21.80
CA GLY A 107 9.39 7.64 22.53
C GLY A 107 10.52 8.61 22.87
N GLU A 108 11.70 8.10 23.24
CA GLU A 108 12.89 8.92 23.48
C GLU A 108 13.43 9.51 22.17
N HIS A 109 13.52 8.71 21.11
CA HIS A 109 14.01 9.18 19.81
C HIS A 109 13.26 10.42 19.32
N TRP A 110 11.92 10.39 19.36
CA TRP A 110 11.07 11.50 18.90
C TRP A 110 10.96 12.67 19.88
N LYS A 111 11.39 12.50 21.13
CA LYS A 111 11.46 13.62 22.10
C LYS A 111 12.69 14.48 21.90
N TYR A 112 13.80 13.87 21.45
CA TYR A 112 15.11 14.52 21.41
C TYR A 112 15.64 14.80 19.99
N ASN A 113 14.90 14.41 18.95
CA ASN A 113 15.17 14.74 17.55
C ASN A 113 13.96 15.44 16.92
#